data_AF-A0A0M0BUR1-F1
#
_entry.id   AF-A0A0M0BUR1-F1
#
_cell.length_a   1.000
_cell.length_b   1.000
_cell.length_c   1.000
_cell.angle_alpha   90.00
_cell.angle_beta   90.00
_cell.angle_gamma   90.00
#
_symmetry.space_group_name_H-M   'P 1'
#
loop_
_entity.id
_entity.type
_entity.pdbx_description
1 polymer ?
#
loop_
_entity_poly.entity_id
_entity_poly.type
_entity_poly.pdbx_seq_one_letter_code
_entity_poly.pdbx_strand_id
1 'polypeptide(L)' 'MNRIWIAIGFSFLFIVIGFLILYDQYLIIGIWFQLEDFHHETFALSCFALAIGILIGALTQIRD' A
#
# COMPACT_ATOMS: atom_id res chain seq x y z
N MET A 1 22.61 4.60 4.59
CA MET A 1 21.64 3.94 3.67
C MET A 1 21.11 5.00 2.72
N ASN A 2 21.06 4.75 1.40
CA ASN A 2 20.54 5.74 0.46
C ASN A 2 19.06 6.03 0.78
N ARG A 3 18.65 7.30 0.77
CA ARG A 3 17.27 7.72 1.03
C ARG A 3 16.27 7.02 0.11
N ILE A 4 16.66 6.71 -1.13
CA ILE A 4 15.81 5.95 -2.06
C ILE A 4 15.57 4.51 -1.58
N TRP A 5 16.57 3.85 -1.00
CA TRP A 5 16.39 2.49 -0.47
C TRP A 5 15.45 2.48 0.74
N ILE A 6 15.49 3.55 1.55
CA ILE A 6 14.53 3.74 2.65
C ILE A 6 13.11 3.88 2.08
N ALA A 7 12.93 4.74 1.08
CA ALA A 7 11.63 4.95 0.43
C ALA A 7 11.09 3.66 -0.21
N ILE A 8 11.93 2.91 -0.94
CA ILE A 8 11.57 1.61 -1.52
C ILE A 8 11.11 0.64 -0.42
N GLY A 9 11.83 0.59 0.71
CA GLY A 9 11.47 -0.27 1.83
C GLY A 9 10.09 0.07 2.42
N PHE A 10 9.82 1.36 2.67
CA PHE A 10 8.52 1.80 3.18
C PHE A 10 7.39 1.58 2.16
N SER A 11 7.62 1.87 0.88
CA SER A 11 6.62 1.61 -0.16
C SER A 11 6.29 0.13 -0.29
N PHE A 12 7.31 -0.74 -0.24
CA PHE A 12 7.09 -2.19 -0.23
C PHE A 12 6.29 -2.63 0.99
N LEU A 13 6.62 -2.12 2.18
CA LEU A 13 5.88 -2.40 3.41
C LEU A 13 4.38 -2.08 3.27
N PHE A 14 4.04 -0.88 2.77
CA PHE A 14 2.63 -0.48 2.62
C PHE A 14 1.90 -1.25 1.52
N ILE A 15 2.58 -1.66 0.43
CA ILE A 15 2.00 -2.57 -0.56
C ILE A 15 1.66 -3.92 0.08
N VAL A 16 2.59 -4.49 0.86
CA VAL A 16 2.36 -5.77 1.54
C VAL A 16 1.20 -5.65 2.53
N ILE A 17 1.14 -4.58 3.33
CA ILE A 17 0.03 -4.35 4.26
C ILE A 17 -1.31 -4.26 3.51
N GLY A 18 -1.39 -3.46 2.44
CA GLY A 18 -2.60 -3.34 1.61
C GLY A 18 -3.05 -4.67 1.03
N PHE A 19 -2.11 -5.50 0.57
CA PHE A 19 -2.40 -6.86 0.11
C PHE A 19 -2.90 -7.77 1.24
N LEU A 20 -2.26 -7.74 2.41
CA LEU A 20 -2.66 -8.57 3.57
C LEU A 20 -4.07 -8.24 4.06
N ILE A 21 -4.48 -6.98 4.00
CA ILE A 21 -5.86 -6.55 4.34
C ILE A 21 -6.88 -7.20 3.38
N LEU A 22 -6.63 -7.15 2.07
CA LEU A 22 -7.52 -7.78 1.09
C LEU A 22 -7.47 -9.32 1.16
N TYR A 23 -6.30 -9.87 1.49
CA TYR A 23 -6.12 -11.30 1.67
C TYR A 23 -6.88 -11.82 2.90
N ASP A 24 -6.87 -11.09 4.02
CA ASP A 24 -7.67 -11.41 5.19
C ASP A 24 -9.17 -11.45 4.85
N GLN A 25 -9.66 -10.44 4.14
CA GLN A 25 -11.04 -10.42 3.63
C GLN A 25 -11.33 -11.64 2.74
N TYR A 26 -10.42 -11.99 1.82
CA TYR A 26 -10.57 -13.16 0.97
C TYR A 26 -10.63 -14.46 1.77
N LEU A 27 -9.82 -14.61 2.83
CA LEU A 27 -9.84 -15.80 3.68
C LEU A 27 -11.13 -15.95 4.49
N ILE A 28 -11.71 -14.84 4.92
CA ILE A 28 -12.93 -14.84 5.75
C ILE A 28 -14.19 -14.99 4.90
N ILE A 29 -14.26 -14.28 3.77
CA ILE A 29 -15.49 -14.11 2.98
C ILE A 29 -15.43 -14.90 1.65
N GLY A 30 -14.23 -15.20 1.16
CA GLY A 30 -14.02 -15.91 -0.11
C GLY A 30 -13.97 -15.00 -1.34
N ILE A 31 -14.04 -13.67 -1.15
CA ILE A 31 -13.98 -12.67 -2.24
C ILE A 31 -12.99 -11.55 -1.90
N TRP A 32 -12.29 -11.07 -2.92
CA TRP A 32 -11.27 -10.02 -2.78
C TRP A 32 -11.86 -8.63 -2.58
N PHE A 33 -13.09 -8.41 -3.05
CA PHE A 33 -13.80 -7.15 -2.98
C PHE A 33 -15.25 -7.42 -2.61
N GLN A 34 -15.75 -6.72 -1.62
CA GLN A 34 -17.11 -6.80 -1.11
C GLN A 34 -17.65 -5.39 -0.86
N LEU A 35 -18.69 -5.01 -1.61
CA LEU A 35 -19.34 -3.70 -1.47
C LEU A 35 -19.97 -3.47 -0.08
N GLU A 36 -20.28 -4.52 0.67
CA GLU A 36 -20.82 -4.36 2.03
C GLU A 36 -19.73 -4.08 3.07
N ASP A 37 -18.46 -4.33 2.73
CA ASP A 37 -17.30 -4.12 3.59
C ASP A 37 -16.26 -3.20 2.92
N PHE A 38 -16.70 -1.96 2.66
CA PHE A 38 -15.84 -0.92 2.10
C PHE A 38 -14.64 -0.56 3.00
N HIS A 39 -14.65 -0.93 4.28
CA HIS A 39 -13.58 -0.55 5.21
C HIS A 39 -12.24 -1.20 4.80
N HIS A 40 -12.22 -2.50 4.51
CA HIS A 40 -11.00 -3.19 4.08
C HIS A 40 -10.49 -2.65 2.74
N GLU A 41 -11.39 -2.40 1.79
CA GLU A 41 -11.06 -1.90 0.47
C GLU A 41 -10.48 -0.48 0.52
N THR A 42 -11.11 0.42 1.26
CA THR A 42 -10.64 1.80 1.43
C THR A 42 -9.34 1.87 2.20
N PHE A 43 -9.13 0.98 3.19
CA PHE A 43 -7.88 0.92 3.93
C PHE A 43 -6.73 0.37 3.06
N ALA A 44 -6.98 -0.67 2.25
CA ALA A 44 -6.02 -1.19 1.28
C ALA A 44 -5.65 -0.14 0.23
N LEU A 45 -6.64 0.56 -0.34
CA LEU A 45 -6.42 1.67 -1.28
C LEU A 45 -5.59 2.79 -0.66
N SER A 46 -5.85 3.14 0.60
CA SER A 46 -5.07 4.15 1.32
C SER A 46 -3.61 3.72 1.49
N CYS A 47 -3.37 2.44 1.78
CA CYS A 47 -2.02 1.87 1.86
C CYS A 47 -1.31 1.95 0.50
N PHE A 48 -1.97 1.59 -0.60
CA PHE A 48 -1.41 1.68 -1.94
C PHE A 48 -1.12 3.13 -2.35
N ALA A 49 -2.04 4.06 -2.08
CA ALA A 49 -1.85 5.48 -2.35
C ALA A 49 -0.65 6.04 -1.59
N LEU A 50 -0.48 5.67 -0.31
CA LEU A 50 0.67 6.07 0.49
C LEU A 50 1.98 5.49 -0.06
N ALA A 51 2.00 4.22 -0.44
CA ALA A 51 3.18 3.59 -1.04
C ALA A 51 3.63 4.32 -2.31
N ILE A 52 2.69 4.68 -3.18
CA ILE A 52 2.94 5.46 -4.40
C ILE A 52 3.44 6.87 -4.05
N GLY A 53 2.80 7.55 -3.11
CA GLY A 53 3.19 8.90 -2.66
C GLY A 53 4.63 8.95 -2.13
N ILE A 54 5.05 7.93 -1.37
CA ILE A 54 6.43 7.80 -0.88
C ILE A 54 7.42 7.68 -2.04
N LEU A 55 7.13 6.85 -3.05
CA LEU A 55 8.01 6.70 -4.22
C LEU A 55 8.11 7.98 -5.03
N ILE A 56 6.98 8.66 -5.27
CA ILE A 56 6.96 9.93 -6.00
C ILE A 56 7.80 10.98 -5.27
N GLY A 57 7.61 11.14 -3.96
CA GLY A 57 8.36 12.10 -3.15
C GLY A 57 9.87 11.80 -3.12
N ALA A 58 10.25 10.52 -3.12
CA ALA A 58 11.65 10.12 -3.17
C ALA A 58 12.29 10.43 -4.54
N LEU A 59 11.56 10.23 -5.64
CA LEU A 59 12.04 10.52 -6.99
C LEU A 59 12.18 12.03 -7.24
N THR A 60 11.28 12.85 -6.70
CA THR A 60 11.40 14.32 -6.83
C THR A 60 12.64 14.85 -6.13
N GLN A 61 13.00 14.30 -4.97
CA GLN A 61 14.18 14.73 -4.21
C GLN A 61 15.53 14.33 -4.82
N ILE A 62 15.56 13.38 -5.78
CA ILE A 62 16.78 13.00 -6.49
C ILE A 62 17.10 13.97 -7.63
N ARG A 63 16.08 14.72 -8.08
CA ARG A 63 16.19 15.65 -9.22
C ARG A 63 16.73 17.02 -8.81
N ASP A 64 16.68 17.37 -7.53
CA ASP A 64 17.16 18.62 -6.94
C ASP A 64 18.55 18.45 -6.31
#